data_AF-A0AAW2XQV0-F1
#
_entry.id   AF-A0AAW2XQV0-F1
#
_cell.length_a   1.000
_cell.length_b   1.000
_cell.length_c   1.000
_cell.angle_alpha   90.00
_cell.angle_beta   90.00
_cell.angle_gamma   90.00
#
_symmetry.space_group_name_H-M   'P 1'
#
loop_
_entity.id
_entity.type
_entity.pdbx_description
1 polymer ?
#
loop_
_entity_poly.entity_id
_entity_poly.type
_entity_poly.pdbx_seq_one_letter_code
_entity_poly.pdbx_strand_id
1 'polypeptide(L)'
;MYYAAANGLAEAFNKTLCSLLKKVVAKSKCDWHKRIGEALWAYKTAIRTPTQSTPYALVCGVETVLPLEQQIPSLRIAIQEGLTEEENARLRLEELEALDEKRLEAQ
;
A
#
# COMPACT_ATOMS: atom_id res chain seq x y z
N MET A 1 -26.86 2.16 22.69
CA MET A 1 -26.71 0.93 21.88
C MET A 1 -25.85 1.27 20.68
N TYR A 2 -24.64 0.72 20.58
CA TYR A 2 -23.75 0.96 19.43
C TYR A 2 -24.04 -0.08 18.35
N TYR A 3 -24.72 0.34 17.29
CA TYR A 3 -25.05 -0.48 16.13
C TYR A 3 -24.08 -0.10 15.02
N ALA A 4 -22.98 -0.83 14.86
CA ALA A 4 -22.09 -0.63 13.73
C ALA A 4 -22.76 -1.26 12.50
N ALA A 5 -23.49 -0.46 11.73
CA ALA A 5 -23.99 -0.88 10.44
C ALA A 5 -22.81 -1.28 9.55
N ALA A 6 -22.76 -2.57 9.21
CA ALA A 6 -21.99 -3.20 8.13
C ALA A 6 -20.65 -2.53 7.77
N ASN A 7 -19.57 -2.86 8.48
CA ASN A 7 -18.24 -2.59 7.96
C ASN A 7 -17.30 -3.79 8.11
N GLY A 8 -17.71 -4.94 7.57
CA GLY A 8 -16.90 -6.16 7.59
C GLY A 8 -15.49 -5.94 7.00
N LEU A 9 -15.37 -5.07 5.99
CA LEU A 9 -14.08 -4.67 5.42
C LEU A 9 -13.24 -3.85 6.42
N ALA A 10 -13.80 -2.85 7.10
CA ALA A 10 -13.04 -2.13 8.13
C ALA A 10 -12.75 -2.99 9.35
N GLU A 11 -13.63 -3.92 9.72
CA GLU A 11 -13.34 -4.87 10.80
C GLU A 11 -12.17 -5.80 10.43
N ALA A 12 -12.15 -6.34 9.21
CA ALA A 12 -11.04 -7.15 8.71
C ALA A 12 -9.74 -6.35 8.61
N PHE A 13 -9.80 -5.11 8.14
CA PHE A 13 -8.68 -4.18 8.12
C PHE A 13 -8.15 -3.91 9.54
N ASN A 14 -9.03 -3.52 10.47
CA ASN A 14 -8.68 -3.22 11.85
C ASN A 14 -8.06 -4.44 12.56
N LYS A 15 -8.57 -5.66 12.31
CA LYS A 15 -7.97 -6.90 12.81
C LYS A 15 -6.54 -7.09 12.29
N THR A 16 -6.32 -6.86 11.00
CA THR A 16 -5.00 -6.97 10.38
C THR A 16 -4.02 -5.93 10.93
N LEU A 17 -4.45 -4.67 11.03
CA LEU A 17 -3.64 -3.58 11.55
C LEU A 17 -3.25 -3.81 13.02
N CYS A 18 -4.20 -4.25 13.85
CA CYS A 18 -3.93 -4.64 15.23
C CYS A 18 -2.91 -5.78 15.32
N SER A 19 -2.96 -6.76 14.41
CA SER A 19 -1.97 -7.86 14.39
C SER A 19 -0.56 -7.37 14.05
N LEU A 20 -0.43 -6.42 13.11
CA LEU A 20 0.84 -5.80 12.73
C LEU A 20 1.40 -4.95 13.86
N LEU A 21 0.57 -4.09 14.44
CA LEU A 21 0.92 -3.27 15.60
C LEU A 21 1.43 -4.11 16.76
N LYS A 22 0.76 -5.22 17.09
CA LYS A 22 1.23 -6.14 18.15
C LYS A 22 2.63 -6.68 17.89
N LYS A 23 3.00 -6.94 16.63
CA LYS A 23 4.34 -7.41 16.26
C LYS A 23 5.38 -6.30 16.40
N VAL A 24 5.05 -5.07 15.98
CA VAL A 24 5.98 -3.94 16.01
C VAL A 24 6.20 -3.42 17.44
N VAL A 25 5.15 -3.42 18.27
CA VAL A 25 5.13 -2.85 19.64
C VAL A 25 5.52 -3.90 20.70
N ALA A 26 5.86 -5.13 20.29
CA ALA A 26 6.11 -6.26 21.20
C ALA A 26 7.19 -5.98 22.27
N LYS A 27 8.15 -5.08 22.00
CA LYS A 27 9.24 -4.72 22.93
C LYS A 27 8.91 -3.54 23.85
N SER A 28 7.97 -2.67 23.50
CA SER A 28 7.69 -1.40 24.18
C SER A 28 6.19 -1.09 24.14
N LYS A 29 5.40 -1.73 25.01
CA LYS A 29 3.91 -1.67 25.03
C LYS A 29 3.25 -0.28 24.97
N CYS A 30 3.99 0.82 25.19
CA CYS A 30 3.48 2.20 25.27
C CYS A 30 3.75 3.09 24.04
N ASP A 31 4.42 2.60 22.99
CA ASP A 31 4.81 3.44 21.83
C ASP A 31 4.00 3.18 20.55
N TRP A 32 2.83 2.52 20.67
CA TRP A 32 1.99 2.18 19.52
C TRP A 32 1.68 3.37 18.60
N HIS A 33 1.47 4.56 19.19
CA HIS A 33 1.20 5.80 18.46
C HIS A 33 2.39 6.28 17.62
N LYS A 34 3.63 5.92 18.02
CA LYS A 34 4.86 6.19 17.24
C LYS A 34 5.12 5.13 16.17
N ARG A 35 4.56 3.93 16.34
CA ARG A 35 4.77 2.76 15.48
C ARG A 35 3.62 2.53 14.49
N ILE A 36 2.51 3.24 14.63
CA ILE A 36 1.33 3.09 13.77
C ILE A 36 1.62 3.44 12.31
N GLY A 37 2.48 4.41 12.06
CA GLY A 37 2.94 4.74 10.70
C GLY A 37 3.66 3.56 10.03
N GLU A 38 4.53 2.88 10.78
CA GLU A 38 5.28 1.71 10.29
C GLU A 38 4.35 0.52 10.03
N ALA A 39 3.39 0.28 10.91
CA ALA A 39 2.40 -0.79 10.73
C ALA A 39 1.48 -0.53 9.53
N LEU A 40 1.07 0.73 9.31
CA LEU A 40 0.30 1.14 8.14
C LEU A 40 1.13 1.03 6.85
N TRP A 41 2.40 1.41 6.89
CA TRP A 41 3.31 1.25 5.76
C TRP A 41 3.45 -0.22 5.37
N ALA A 42 3.78 -1.09 6.32
CA ALA A 42 3.85 -2.53 6.11
C ALA A 42 2.53 -3.11 5.58
N TYR A 43 1.39 -2.56 6.01
CA TYR A 43 0.10 -2.96 5.44
C TYR A 43 0.00 -2.58 3.96
N LYS A 44 0.30 -1.33 3.62
CA LYS A 44 0.17 -0.75 2.28
C LYS A 44 1.12 -1.38 1.26
N THR A 45 2.33 -1.80 1.66
CA THR A 45 3.37 -2.27 0.74
C THR A 45 3.50 -3.80 0.66
N ALA A 46 2.75 -4.55 1.46
CA ALA A 46 2.79 -6.01 1.42
C ALA A 46 1.70 -6.58 0.51
N ILE A 47 2.09 -7.50 -0.38
CA ILE A 47 1.21 -8.22 -1.29
C ILE A 47 0.16 -8.98 -0.47
N ARG A 48 -1.11 -8.85 -0.85
CA ARG A 48 -2.22 -9.56 -0.22
C ARG A 48 -2.53 -10.81 -1.03
N THR A 49 -2.56 -11.97 -0.38
CA THR A 49 -2.85 -13.25 -1.03
C THR A 49 -4.14 -13.25 -1.86
N PRO A 50 -5.26 -12.63 -1.42
CA PRO A 50 -6.49 -12.63 -2.22
C PRO A 50 -6.39 -11.83 -3.52
N THR A 51 -5.68 -10.68 -3.52
CA THR A 51 -5.62 -9.78 -4.68
C THR A 51 -4.31 -9.89 -5.46
N GLN A 52 -3.34 -10.65 -4.95
CA GLN A 52 -1.98 -10.76 -5.49
C GLN A 52 -1.31 -9.40 -5.76
N SER A 53 -1.77 -8.34 -5.10
CA SER A 53 -1.33 -6.96 -5.27
C SER A 53 -1.18 -6.28 -3.92
N THR A 54 -0.41 -5.19 -3.86
CA THR A 54 -0.31 -4.38 -2.65
C THR A 54 -1.53 -3.45 -2.51
N PRO A 55 -2.02 -3.17 -1.29
CA PRO A 55 -3.10 -2.20 -1.11
C PRO A 55 -2.75 -0.80 -1.64
N TYR A 56 -1.46 -0.43 -1.66
CA TYR A 56 -1.02 0.83 -2.25
C TYR A 56 -1.22 0.85 -3.76
N ALA A 57 -0.79 -0.19 -4.48
CA ALA A 57 -0.97 -0.28 -5.92
C ALA A 57 -2.43 -0.21 -6.32
N LEU A 58 -3.31 -0.89 -5.57
CA LEU A 58 -4.75 -0.83 -5.81
C LEU A 58 -5.34 0.57 -5.59
N VAL A 59 -4.76 1.46 -4.79
CA VAL A 59 -5.30 2.81 -4.57
C VAL A 59 -4.64 3.84 -5.49
N CYS A 60 -3.32 3.77 -5.64
CA CYS A 60 -2.53 4.80 -6.32
C CYS A 60 -2.27 4.49 -7.79
N GLY A 61 -2.61 3.30 -8.27
CA GLY A 61 -2.34 2.95 -9.65
C GLY A 61 -0.88 2.56 -9.93
N VAL A 62 -0.04 2.43 -8.90
CA VAL A 62 1.38 2.08 -9.07
C VAL A 62 1.93 1.48 -7.78
N GLU A 63 2.85 0.52 -7.89
CA GLU A 63 3.58 0.03 -6.71
C GLU A 63 4.43 1.14 -6.11
N THR A 64 4.41 1.27 -4.78
CA THR A 64 5.20 2.29 -4.09
C THR A 64 6.69 2.12 -4.41
N VAL A 65 7.40 3.25 -4.53
CA VAL A 65 8.87 3.23 -4.47
C VAL A 65 9.27 3.06 -3.01
N LEU A 66 10.02 2.01 -2.69
CA LEU A 66 10.47 1.76 -1.33
C LEU A 66 11.64 2.70 -0.98
N PRO A 67 11.78 3.12 0.29
CA PRO A 67 12.95 3.91 0.71
C PRO A 67 14.30 3.26 0.38
N LEU A 68 14.34 1.92 0.28
CA LEU A 68 15.53 1.18 -0.14
C LEU A 68 15.86 1.40 -1.62
N GLU A 69 14.83 1.46 -2.48
CA GLU A 69 15.00 1.74 -3.92
C GLU A 69 15.47 3.16 -4.19
N GLN A 70 15.26 4.09 -3.25
CA GLN A 70 15.79 5.45 -3.32
C GLN A 70 17.24 5.53 -2.81
N GLN A 71 17.60 4.76 -1.79
CA GLN A 71 18.98 4.70 -1.28
C GLN A 71 19.91 3.93 -2.20
N ILE A 72 19.40 2.87 -2.84
CA ILE A 72 20.10 2.09 -3.86
C ILE A 72 19.39 2.42 -5.17
N PRO A 73 19.97 3.24 -6.07
CA PRO A 73 19.31 3.69 -7.29
C PRO A 73 18.72 2.50 -8.06
N SER A 74 17.42 2.29 -7.93
CA SER A 74 16.76 1.14 -8.54
C SER A 74 16.51 1.43 -10.02
N LEU A 75 16.34 0.38 -10.82
CA LEU A 75 15.98 0.51 -12.23
C LEU A 75 14.71 1.34 -12.42
N ARG A 76 13.74 1.27 -11.48
CA ARG A 76 12.52 2.07 -11.53
C ARG A 76 12.81 3.57 -11.41
N ILE A 77 13.71 3.96 -10.51
CA ILE A 77 14.12 5.36 -10.34
C ILE A 77 14.94 5.84 -11.54
N ALA A 78 15.89 5.04 -12.02
CA ALA A 78 16.72 5.38 -13.17
C ALA A 78 15.88 5.59 -14.46
N ILE A 79 14.86 4.75 -14.68
CA ILE A 79 13.91 4.94 -15.78
C ILE A 79 13.08 6.21 -15.57
N GLN A 80 12.58 6.43 -14.35
CA GLN A 80 11.76 7.60 -14.00
C GLN A 80 12.51 8.93 -14.21
N GLU A 81 13.80 8.98 -13.90
CA GLU A 81 14.67 10.15 -14.07
C GLU A 81 15.00 10.43 -15.55
N GLY A 82 14.94 9.41 -16.41
CA GLY A 82 15.20 9.54 -17.85
C GLY A 82 13.98 9.91 -18.69
N LEU A 83 12.77 9.92 -18.12
CA LEU A 83 11.52 10.21 -18.83
C LEU A 83 11.22 11.71 -18.83
N THR A 84 10.71 12.21 -19.95
CA THR A 84 10.07 13.54 -19.99
C THR A 84 8.74 13.52 -19.23
N GLU A 85 8.26 14.70 -18.83
CA GLU A 85 7.00 14.83 -18.09
C GLU A 85 5.80 14.27 -18.88
N GLU A 86 5.79 14.45 -20.20
CA GLU A 86 4.73 13.96 -21.10
C GLU A 86 4.76 12.44 -21.26
N GLU A 87 5.94 11.85 -21.42
CA GLU A 87 6.09 10.38 -21.49
C GLU A 87 5.69 9.71 -20.18
N ASN A 88 6.08 10.33 -19.06
CA ASN A 88 5.73 9.88 -17.72
C ASN A 88 4.22 9.96 -17.48
N ALA A 89 3.57 11.06 -17.89
CA ALA A 89 2.13 11.21 -17.78
C ALA A 89 1.37 10.16 -18.62
N ARG A 90 1.84 9.87 -19.84
CA ARG A 90 1.24 8.86 -20.71
C ARG A 90 1.34 7.45 -20.12
N LEU A 91 2.53 7.06 -19.65
CA LEU A 91 2.73 5.73 -19.05
C LEU A 91 1.88 5.54 -17.78
N ARG A 92 1.77 6.58 -16.94
CA ARG A 92 0.91 6.54 -15.75
C ARG A 92 -0.58 6.40 -16.08
N LEU A 93 -1.03 6.99 -17.19
CA LEU A 93 -2.42 6.85 -17.64
C LEU A 93 -2.71 5.41 -18.07
N GLU A 94 -1.81 4.79 -18.83
CA GLU A 94 -1.93 3.38 -19.23
C GLU A 94 -1.92 2.43 -18.02
N GLU A 95 -1.05 2.67 -17.03
CA GLU A 95 -1.06 1.92 -15.77
C GLU A 95 -2.38 2.07 -14.99
N LEU A 96 -2.96 3.28 -14.95
CA LEU A 96 -4.24 3.55 -14.29
C LEU A 96 -5.39 2.79 -14.94
N GLU A 97 -5.48 2.78 -16.27
CA GLU A 97 -6.51 2.05 -17.01
C GLU A 97 -6.42 0.54 -16.74
N ALA A 98 -5.21 -0.03 -16.75
CA ALA A 98 -4.98 -1.44 -16.41
C ALA A 98 -5.33 -1.77 -14.95
N LEU A 99 -5.31 -0.77 -14.05
CA LEU A 99 -5.63 -0.96 -12.64
C LEU A 99 -7.10 -0.84 -12.33
N ASP A 100 -7.85 -0.05 -13.08
CA ASP A 100 -9.31 -0.05 -13.00
C ASP A 100 -9.87 -1.42 -13.37
N GLU A 101 -9.26 -2.11 -14.35
CA GLU A 101 -9.58 -3.52 -14.66
C GLU A 101 -9.29 -4.44 -13.46
N LYS A 102 -8.10 -4.36 -12.86
CA LYS A 102 -7.75 -5.18 -11.67
C LYS A 102 -8.62 -4.89 -10.45
N ARG A 103 -9.06 -3.64 -10.26
CA ARG A 103 -9.98 -3.27 -9.18
C ARG A 103 -11.34 -3.90 -9.38
N LEU A 104 -11.82 -3.95 -10.62
CA LEU A 104 -13.08 -4.61 -10.97
C LEU A 104 -13.00 -6.13 -10.71
N GLU A 105 -11.87 -6.76 -11.01
CA GLU A 105 -11.63 -8.18 -10.73
C GLU A 105 -11.49 -8.50 -9.23
N ALA A 106 -11.08 -7.53 -8.42
CA ALA A 106 -10.88 -7.69 -6.98
C ALA A 106 -12.15 -7.45 -6.12
N GLN A 107 -13.28 -7.03 -6.74
CA GLN A 107 -14.59 -6.87 -6.09
C GLN A 107 -15.39 -8.18 -6.09
#